data_AF-A0A540R6G2-F1
#
_entry.id   AF-A0A540R6G2-F1
#
_cell.length_a   1.000
_cell.length_b   1.000
_cell.length_c   1.000
_cell.angle_alpha   90.00
_cell.angle_beta   90.00
_cell.angle_gamma   90.00
#
_symmetry.space_group_name_H-M   'P 1'
#
loop_
_entity.id
_entity.type
_entity.pdbx_description
1 polymer ?
#
loop_
_entity_poly.entity_id
_entity_poly.type
_entity_poly.pdbx_seq_one_letter_code
_entity_poly.pdbx_strand_id
1 'polypeptide(L)'
;MDRSFDLAAFVAKMDELINRYVAPDQGLPPEDVTVWAAWYTQDFVYLIIEAQQGGTTYIGYEVDFGRAHRDVSAEVETAVHAWGDQMAGDSFVGVVPFDSSDVIYWWDARLVAKDVPRTLADIDGAVEAASESWLLE
;
A
#
# COMPACT_ATOMS: atom_id res chain seq x y z
N MET A 1 17.11 -12.07 -14.40
CA MET A 1 16.58 -13.17 -13.57
C MET A 1 15.16 -12.71 -13.28
N ASP A 2 14.18 -13.24 -14.01
CA ASP A 2 12.76 -12.94 -13.78
C ASP A 2 12.43 -13.38 -12.36
N ARG A 3 12.33 -12.42 -11.45
CA ARG A 3 11.66 -12.65 -10.18
C ARG A 3 10.18 -12.49 -10.49
N SER A 4 9.45 -13.60 -10.57
CA SER A 4 8.00 -13.52 -10.38
C SER A 4 7.77 -13.12 -8.93
N PHE A 5 7.29 -11.90 -8.70
CA PHE A 5 6.84 -11.46 -7.38
C PHE A 5 5.35 -11.77 -7.29
N ASP A 6 4.94 -12.59 -6.31
CA ASP A 6 3.53 -12.96 -6.15
C ASP A 6 2.77 -11.81 -5.46
N LEU A 7 2.20 -10.93 -6.27
CA LEU A 7 1.50 -9.75 -5.77
C LEU A 7 0.30 -10.11 -4.88
N ALA A 8 -0.38 -11.23 -5.16
CA ALA A 8 -1.49 -11.69 -4.34
C ALA A 8 -1.03 -12.14 -2.95
N ALA A 9 0.12 -12.82 -2.84
CA ALA A 9 0.70 -13.18 -1.55
C ALA A 9 1.14 -11.95 -0.75
N PHE A 10 1.67 -10.92 -1.42
CA PHE A 10 1.99 -9.64 -0.78
C PHE A 10 0.73 -8.95 -0.24
N VAL A 11 -0.29 -8.78 -1.07
CA VAL A 11 -1.57 -8.14 -0.69
C VAL A 11 -2.21 -8.88 0.49
N ALA A 12 -2.30 -10.21 0.41
CA ALA A 12 -2.88 -11.02 1.49
C ALA A 12 -2.12 -10.84 2.82
N LYS A 13 -0.80 -10.68 2.77
CA LYS A 13 -0.01 -10.43 3.98
C LYS A 13 -0.19 -9.00 4.49
N MET A 14 -0.28 -8.01 3.61
CA MET A 14 -0.56 -6.62 3.99
C MET A 14 -1.93 -6.48 4.64
N ASP A 15 -2.97 -7.10 4.08
CA ASP A 15 -4.30 -7.13 4.69
C ASP A 15 -4.28 -7.74 6.09
N GLU A 16 -3.54 -8.84 6.30
CA GLU A 16 -3.37 -9.43 7.64
C GLU A 16 -2.74 -8.42 8.62
N LEU A 17 -1.68 -7.73 8.21
CA LEU A 17 -0.96 -6.77 9.05
C LEU A 17 -1.80 -5.52 9.34
N ILE A 18 -2.49 -4.99 8.33
CA ILE A 18 -3.33 -3.79 8.44
C ILE A 18 -4.49 -4.04 9.40
N ASN A 19 -5.22 -5.14 9.19
CA ASN A 19 -6.35 -5.51 10.04
C ASN A 19 -5.92 -5.79 11.49
N ARG A 20 -4.74 -6.37 11.67
CA ARG A 20 -4.24 -6.75 12.99
C ARG A 20 -3.65 -5.57 13.77
N TYR A 21 -3.05 -4.60 13.09
CA TYR A 21 -2.24 -3.58 13.73
C TYR A 21 -2.62 -2.15 13.32
N VAL A 22 -2.73 -1.82 12.02
CA VAL A 22 -3.01 -0.42 11.61
C VAL A 22 -4.38 0.00 12.09
N ALA A 23 -5.45 -0.72 11.75
CA ALA A 23 -6.80 -0.25 12.10
C ALA A 23 -6.95 -0.09 13.63
N PRO A 24 -6.56 -1.08 14.46
CA PRO A 24 -6.54 -0.90 15.91
C PRO A 24 -5.70 0.29 16.40
N ASP A 25 -4.48 0.47 15.90
CA ASP A 25 -3.57 1.53 16.34
C ASP A 25 -4.03 2.94 15.89
N GLN A 26 -4.74 3.02 14.77
CA GLN A 26 -5.35 4.24 14.24
C GLN A 26 -6.71 4.56 14.86
N GLY A 27 -7.27 3.66 15.69
CA GLY A 27 -8.61 3.81 16.24
C GLY A 27 -9.72 3.66 15.19
N LEU A 28 -9.43 2.98 14.08
CA LEU A 28 -10.40 2.63 13.04
C LEU A 28 -10.87 1.18 13.21
N PRO A 29 -12.13 0.86 12.90
CA PRO A 29 -12.56 -0.52 12.72
C PRO A 29 -11.72 -1.22 11.63
N PRO A 30 -11.33 -2.49 11.79
CA PRO A 30 -10.61 -3.23 10.74
C PRO A 30 -11.33 -3.23 9.40
N GLU A 31 -12.67 -3.31 9.40
CA GLU A 31 -13.48 -3.25 8.18
C GLU A 31 -13.45 -1.89 7.46
N ASP A 32 -13.00 -0.82 8.13
CA ASP A 32 -12.91 0.52 7.58
C ASP A 32 -11.52 0.79 6.95
N VAL A 33 -10.62 -0.19 6.95
CA VAL A 33 -9.28 -0.07 6.35
C VAL A 33 -8.98 -1.29 5.49
N THR A 34 -8.77 -1.10 4.19
CA THR A 34 -8.50 -2.20 3.25
C THR A 34 -7.35 -1.85 2.31
N VAL A 35 -6.62 -2.85 1.84
CA VAL A 35 -5.81 -2.68 0.63
C VAL A 35 -6.76 -2.48 -0.54
N TRP A 36 -6.60 -1.37 -1.26
CA TRP A 36 -7.45 -0.99 -2.39
C TRP A 36 -6.76 -1.25 -3.74
N ALA A 37 -5.45 -1.01 -3.80
CA ALA A 37 -4.63 -1.38 -4.95
C ALA A 37 -3.23 -1.76 -4.54
N ALA A 38 -2.61 -2.62 -5.33
CA ALA A 38 -1.18 -2.84 -5.30
C ALA A 38 -0.67 -3.11 -6.71
N TRP A 39 0.56 -2.71 -7.00
CA TRP A 39 1.24 -3.05 -8.24
C TRP A 39 2.74 -3.05 -8.01
N TYR A 40 3.51 -3.65 -8.90
CA TYR A 40 4.96 -3.56 -8.81
C TYR A 40 5.63 -3.26 -10.14
N THR A 41 6.76 -2.58 -10.01
CA THR A 41 7.70 -2.27 -11.09
C THR A 41 8.98 -3.07 -10.87
N GLN A 42 10.00 -2.84 -11.69
CA GLN A 42 11.30 -3.48 -11.48
C GLN A 42 11.95 -3.09 -10.14
N ASP A 43 11.66 -1.89 -9.65
CA ASP A 43 12.37 -1.29 -8.51
C ASP A 43 11.56 -1.29 -7.22
N PHE A 44 10.24 -1.10 -7.32
CA PHE A 44 9.36 -0.91 -6.16
C PHE A 44 8.04 -1.68 -6.26
N VAL A 45 7.48 -1.98 -5.09
CA VAL A 45 6.08 -2.35 -4.89
C VAL A 45 5.32 -1.13 -4.40
N TYR A 46 4.17 -0.85 -4.99
CA TYR A 46 3.29 0.23 -4.61
C TYR A 46 2.03 -0.35 -4.00
N LEU A 47 1.51 0.34 -2.98
CA LEU A 47 0.34 -0.08 -2.22
C LEU A 47 -0.53 1.13 -1.92
N ILE A 48 -1.83 1.02 -2.17
CA ILE A 48 -2.83 2.01 -1.77
C ILE A 48 -3.76 1.36 -0.75
N ILE A 49 -3.89 2.03 0.39
CA ILE A 49 -4.84 1.71 1.45
C ILE A 49 -6.02 2.65 1.33
N GLU A 50 -7.23 2.11 1.26
CA GLU A 50 -8.45 2.87 1.47
C GLU A 50 -8.79 2.87 2.96
N ALA A 51 -9.08 4.04 3.52
CA ALA A 51 -9.51 4.18 4.91
C ALA A 51 -10.78 5.04 5.01
N GLN A 52 -11.70 4.65 5.90
CA GLN A 52 -12.97 5.32 6.12
C GLN A 52 -13.10 5.87 7.55
N GLN A 53 -13.50 7.13 7.68
CA GLN A 53 -13.74 7.77 8.98
C GLN A 53 -14.75 8.93 8.87
N GLY A 54 -15.99 8.64 8.49
CA GLY A 54 -16.99 9.67 8.17
C GLY A 54 -16.84 10.29 6.78
N GLY A 55 -15.80 9.90 6.06
CA GLY A 55 -15.59 10.00 4.62
C GLY A 55 -14.41 9.10 4.22
N THR A 56 -14.00 9.14 2.95
CA THR A 56 -13.00 8.21 2.39
C THR A 56 -11.69 8.92 2.10
N THR A 57 -10.57 8.26 2.36
CA THR A 57 -9.24 8.70 1.97
C THR A 57 -8.43 7.53 1.40
N TYR A 58 -7.51 7.83 0.50
CA TYR A 58 -6.60 6.85 -0.12
C TYR A 58 -5.17 7.21 0.23
N ILE A 59 -4.41 6.25 0.76
CA ILE A 59 -3.06 6.47 1.26
C ILE A 59 -2.10 5.57 0.49
N GLY A 60 -1.17 6.20 -0.23
CA GLY A 60 -0.17 5.52 -1.05
C GLY A 60 1.13 5.29 -0.31
N TYR A 61 1.72 4.11 -0.54
CA TYR A 61 3.04 3.71 -0.03
C TYR A 61 3.88 3.16 -1.17
N GLU A 62 5.12 3.63 -1.27
CA GLU A 62 6.15 3.07 -2.13
C GLU A 62 7.09 2.23 -1.26
N VAL A 63 7.26 0.97 -1.63
CA VAL A 63 7.89 -0.06 -0.81
C VAL A 63 9.05 -0.68 -1.59
N ASP A 64 10.23 -0.70 -0.98
CA ASP A 64 11.38 -1.44 -1.49
C ASP A 64 11.12 -2.95 -1.47
N PHE A 65 11.55 -3.67 -2.51
CA PHE A 65 11.49 -5.13 -2.49
C PHE A 65 12.30 -5.72 -1.33
N GLY A 66 11.62 -6.49 -0.49
CA GLY A 66 12.23 -7.33 0.53
C GLY A 66 13.18 -8.36 -0.10
N ARG A 67 14.26 -8.67 0.61
CA ARG A 67 15.14 -9.78 0.24
C ARG A 67 14.63 -11.03 0.93
N ALA A 68 14.17 -12.01 0.15
CA ALA A 68 13.75 -13.31 0.70
C ALA A 68 14.79 -13.86 1.69
N HIS A 69 14.35 -14.16 2.91
CA HIS A 69 15.19 -14.71 3.97
C HIS A 69 14.73 -16.14 4.32
N ARG A 70 15.57 -17.11 3.95
CA ARG A 70 15.50 -18.56 4.24
C ARG A 70 14.12 -19.22 4.11
N ASP A 71 13.24 -18.98 5.07
CA ASP A 71 11.96 -19.67 5.25
C ASP A 71 10.74 -18.76 4.98
N VAL A 72 10.97 -17.50 4.59
CA VAL A 72 9.94 -16.50 4.29
C VAL A 72 10.04 -16.09 2.82
N SER A 73 8.90 -16.04 2.13
CA SER A 73 8.85 -15.60 0.72
C SER A 73 9.23 -14.12 0.59
N ALA A 74 9.64 -13.70 -0.60
CA ALA A 74 10.03 -12.31 -0.82
C ALA A 74 8.86 -11.35 -0.56
N GLU A 75 7.65 -11.76 -0.90
CA GLU A 75 6.39 -11.03 -0.78
C GLU A 75 6.02 -10.82 0.69
N VAL A 76 6.09 -11.87 1.50
CA VAL A 76 5.81 -11.79 2.94
C VAL A 76 6.85 -10.93 3.64
N GLU A 77 8.13 -11.09 3.29
CA GLU A 77 9.20 -10.27 3.83
C GLU A 77 9.03 -8.79 3.44
N THR A 78 8.65 -8.52 2.17
CA THR A 78 8.36 -7.17 1.67
C THR A 78 7.21 -6.54 2.46
N ALA A 79 6.12 -7.27 2.69
CA ALA A 79 4.99 -6.79 3.49
C ALA A 79 5.37 -6.48 4.94
N VAL A 80 6.16 -7.34 5.57
CA VAL A 80 6.63 -7.13 6.96
C VAL A 80 7.58 -5.93 7.05
N HIS A 81 8.46 -5.73 6.06
CA HIS A 81 9.30 -4.54 5.99
C HIS A 81 8.50 -3.27 5.76
N ALA A 82 7.58 -3.26 4.78
CA ALA A 82 6.68 -2.13 4.53
C ALA A 82 5.97 -1.70 5.81
N TRP A 83 5.42 -2.69 6.51
CA TRP A 83 4.80 -2.49 7.81
C TRP A 83 5.76 -1.88 8.82
N GLY A 84 6.88 -2.54 9.10
CA GLY A 84 7.80 -2.15 10.16
C GLY A 84 8.48 -0.80 9.95
N ASP A 85 8.81 -0.47 8.71
CA ASP A 85 9.61 0.71 8.37
C ASP A 85 8.77 1.95 8.04
N GLN A 86 7.53 1.78 7.54
CA GLN A 86 6.73 2.89 7.01
C GLN A 86 5.36 3.06 7.66
N MET A 87 4.77 2.00 8.22
CA MET A 87 3.38 2.04 8.72
C MET A 87 3.29 1.90 10.24
N ALA A 88 4.20 1.15 10.84
CA ALA A 88 4.21 0.90 12.27
C ALA A 88 4.54 2.18 13.05
N GLY A 89 3.56 2.71 13.75
CA GLY A 89 3.73 3.83 14.69
C GLY A 89 3.44 5.23 14.14
N ASP A 90 3.17 5.37 12.84
CA ASP A 90 2.73 6.64 12.25
C ASP A 90 1.20 6.68 12.12
N SER A 91 0.58 7.69 12.74
CA SER A 91 -0.87 7.86 12.67
C SER A 91 -1.30 8.79 11.55
N PHE A 92 -1.98 8.23 10.54
CA PHE A 92 -2.53 9.03 9.44
C PHE A 92 -3.87 9.69 9.78
N VAL A 93 -4.64 9.13 10.71
CA VAL A 93 -5.97 9.66 11.10
C VAL A 93 -5.94 11.13 11.50
N GLY A 94 -4.84 11.63 12.06
CA GLY A 94 -4.67 13.04 12.42
C GLY A 94 -4.10 13.95 11.34
N VAL A 95 -3.69 13.40 10.19
CA VAL A 95 -2.84 14.10 9.21
C VAL A 95 -3.47 14.15 7.82
N VAL A 96 -4.18 13.11 7.39
CA VAL A 96 -4.85 13.09 6.08
C VAL A 96 -6.30 13.55 6.17
N PRO A 97 -6.80 14.33 5.20
CA PRO A 97 -8.22 14.62 5.05
C PRO A 97 -9.01 13.36 4.65
N PHE A 98 -10.17 13.17 5.29
CA PHE A 98 -11.17 12.14 4.96
C PHE A 98 -12.36 12.73 4.18
N ASP A 99 -12.12 13.73 3.33
CA ASP A 99 -13.17 14.46 2.61
C ASP A 99 -13.00 14.43 1.07
N SER A 100 -11.91 13.84 0.56
CA SER A 100 -11.60 13.74 -0.87
C SER A 100 -11.41 12.28 -1.27
N SER A 101 -12.45 11.69 -1.85
CA SER A 101 -12.45 10.29 -2.29
C SER A 101 -11.73 10.05 -3.64
N ASP A 102 -11.01 11.04 -4.15
CA ASP A 102 -10.34 10.99 -5.44
C ASP A 102 -8.82 11.20 -5.34
N VAL A 103 -8.34 11.76 -4.22
CA VAL A 103 -6.93 12.10 -3.98
C VAL A 103 -6.21 10.97 -3.26
N ILE A 104 -4.99 10.67 -3.72
CA ILE A 104 -4.08 9.71 -3.09
C ILE A 104 -3.02 10.48 -2.30
N TYR A 105 -2.97 10.24 -0.99
CA TYR A 105 -2.00 10.82 -0.07
C TYR A 105 -0.80 9.88 0.09
N TRP A 106 0.34 10.21 -0.53
CA TRP A 106 1.55 9.41 -0.44
C TRP A 106 2.30 9.69 0.87
N TRP A 107 2.46 8.66 1.71
CA TRP A 107 2.94 8.81 3.09
C TRP A 107 4.48 8.87 3.20
N ASP A 108 5.23 8.21 2.30
CA ASP A 108 6.69 8.41 2.19
C ASP A 108 7.00 9.35 1.01
N ALA A 109 7.05 10.65 1.31
CA ALA A 109 7.30 11.71 0.33
C ALA A 109 8.74 11.76 -0.23
N ARG A 110 9.63 10.81 0.11
CA ARG A 110 11.02 10.79 -0.39
C ARG A 110 11.11 10.59 -1.90
N LEU A 111 10.08 9.97 -2.50
CA LEU A 111 9.95 9.75 -3.94
C LEU A 111 8.52 10.10 -4.37
N VAL A 112 8.14 11.38 -4.28
CA VAL A 112 7.18 11.90 -5.28
C VAL A 112 7.95 12.01 -6.60
N ALA A 113 8.29 10.86 -7.18
CA ALA A 113 8.68 10.78 -8.57
C ALA A 113 7.58 11.45 -9.40
N LYS A 114 7.93 11.98 -10.58
CA LYS A 114 6.91 12.60 -11.45
C LYS A 114 5.81 11.63 -11.90
N ASP A 115 5.99 10.34 -11.60
CA ASP A 115 5.29 9.24 -12.24
C ASP A 115 4.41 8.42 -11.27
N VAL A 116 4.23 8.85 -10.01
CA VAL A 116 3.27 8.21 -9.10
C VAL A 116 1.85 8.82 -9.26
N PRO A 117 0.79 7.98 -9.29
CA PRO A 117 -0.60 8.44 -9.35
C PRO A 117 -0.94 9.45 -8.26
N ARG A 118 -1.63 10.54 -8.59
CA ARG A 118 -2.09 11.54 -7.60
C ARG A 118 -3.57 11.41 -7.31
N THR A 119 -4.30 10.89 -8.27
CA THR A 119 -5.73 10.64 -8.19
C THR A 119 -6.04 9.20 -8.56
N LEU A 120 -7.20 8.70 -8.18
CA LEU A 120 -7.65 7.36 -8.58
C LEU A 120 -7.66 7.17 -10.11
N ALA A 121 -7.96 8.24 -10.86
CA ALA A 121 -7.95 8.21 -12.32
C ALA A 121 -6.54 8.06 -12.92
N ASP A 122 -5.49 8.41 -12.17
CA ASP A 122 -4.10 8.26 -12.63
C ASP A 122 -3.60 6.81 -12.49
N ILE A 123 -4.34 5.96 -11.74
CA ILE A 123 -3.91 4.60 -11.39
C ILE A 123 -3.90 3.69 -12.61
N ASP A 124 -4.87 3.84 -13.52
CA ASP A 124 -4.93 3.06 -14.76
C ASP A 124 -3.61 3.18 -15.54
N GLY A 125 -3.05 4.39 -15.65
CA GLY A 125 -1.77 4.62 -16.32
C GLY A 125 -0.57 4.00 -15.60
N ALA A 126 -0.58 3.96 -14.27
CA ALA A 126 0.48 3.31 -13.49
C ALA A 126 0.39 1.78 -13.57
N VAL A 127 -0.81 1.23 -13.57
CA VAL A 127 -1.09 -0.20 -13.74
C VAL A 127 -0.69 -0.67 -15.13
N GLU A 128 -0.95 0.11 -16.18
CA GLU A 128 -0.50 -0.21 -17.55
C GLU A 128 1.03 -0.31 -17.67
N ALA A 129 1.77 0.46 -16.86
CA ALA A 129 3.24 0.44 -16.83
C ALA A 129 3.82 -0.63 -15.89
N ALA A 130 2.98 -1.34 -15.13
CA ALA A 130 3.40 -2.31 -14.13
C ALA A 130 3.69 -3.69 -14.74
N SER A 131 4.50 -4.49 -14.03
CA SER A 131 4.71 -5.90 -14.39
C SER A 131 3.53 -6.78 -13.97
N GLU A 132 2.87 -6.42 -12.87
CA GLU A 132 1.64 -7.04 -12.38
C GLU A 132 0.89 -6.02 -11.50
N SER A 133 -0.44 -6.17 -11.41
CA SER A 133 -1.31 -5.28 -10.68
C SER A 133 -2.48 -6.03 -10.04
N TRP A 134 -2.94 -5.52 -8.91
CA TRP A 134 -4.14 -5.92 -8.21
C TRP A 134 -4.97 -4.67 -7.87
N LEU A 135 -6.27 -4.69 -8.20
CA LEU A 135 -7.22 -3.61 -7.93
C LEU A 135 -8.47 -4.22 -7.31
N LEU A 136 -8.98 -3.60 -6.26
CA LEU A 136 -10.30 -3.91 -5.73
C LEU A 136 -11.36 -3.25 -6.64
N GLU A 137 -12.27 -4.06 -7.19
CA GLU A 137 -13.38 -3.61 -8.07
C GLU A 137 -14.50 -2.87 -7.32
#